data_AF-A0A6J6CUG6-F1
#
_entry.id   AF-A0A6J6CUG6-F1
#
_cell.length_a   1.000
_cell.length_b   1.000
_cell.length_c   1.000
_cell.angle_alpha   90.00
_cell.angle_beta   90.00
_cell.angle_gamma   90.00
#
_symmetry.space_group_name_H-M   'P 1'
#
loop_
_entity.id
_entity.type
_entity.pdbx_description
1 polymer ?
#
loop_
_entity_poly.entity_id
_entity_poly.type
_entity_poly.pdbx_seq_one_letter_code
_entity_poly.pdbx_strand_id
1 'polypeptide(L)'
;MPDPTDLRLQFDLAGGSLMDVGCYSLHSQRMICNLITGGEPTVLSTEVNAAKNDIDTKLNVQLQYPNGVKAYAKGDFESPAFDAPLTITGTKGSVHVPNCVVSGWDDRVVITVNATARTEHLGTLSTYTHQLMAFADAVDLGKPFKTDAQDAFKQMQLIDAAYLNAGLPVRPVFKI
;
A
#
# COMPACT_ATOMS: atom_id res chain seq x y z
N MET A 1 6.09 -11.79 12.91
CA MET A 1 4.90 -11.70 13.78
C MET A 1 5.15 -10.71 14.91
N PRO A 2 4.24 -9.75 15.14
CA PRO A 2 4.25 -8.91 16.33
C PRO A 2 4.13 -9.72 17.62
N ASP A 3 4.50 -9.10 18.74
CA ASP A 3 4.20 -9.63 20.08
C ASP A 3 2.68 -9.76 20.29
N PRO A 4 2.16 -10.76 21.02
CA PRO A 4 0.73 -10.92 21.25
C PRO A 4 0.02 -9.71 21.90
N THR A 5 0.76 -8.85 22.60
CA THR A 5 0.23 -7.62 23.23
C THR A 5 0.36 -6.38 22.35
N ASP A 6 0.96 -6.49 21.17
CA ASP A 6 1.15 -5.38 20.23
C ASP A 6 -0.20 -4.77 19.81
N LEU A 7 -0.27 -3.44 19.75
CA LEU A 7 -1.47 -2.70 19.35
C LEU A 7 -1.99 -3.11 17.97
N ARG A 8 -1.10 -3.56 17.07
CA ARG A 8 -1.46 -4.05 15.74
C ARG A 8 -2.29 -5.32 15.80
N LEU A 9 -2.31 -6.02 16.93
CA LEU A 9 -3.11 -7.23 17.15
C LEU A 9 -4.37 -6.97 17.99
N GLN A 10 -4.76 -5.70 18.19
CA GLN A 10 -5.92 -5.32 18.99
C GLN A 10 -7.03 -4.72 18.11
N PHE A 11 -8.20 -5.37 18.05
CA PHE A 11 -9.32 -4.94 17.21
C PHE A 11 -9.84 -3.56 17.60
N ASP A 12 -10.01 -3.32 18.90
CA ASP A 12 -10.51 -2.04 19.43
C ASP A 12 -9.58 -0.87 19.14
N LEU A 13 -8.32 -1.12 18.78
CA LEU A 13 -7.34 -0.13 18.34
C LEU A 13 -7.21 -0.07 16.80
N ALA A 14 -8.15 -0.65 16.06
CA ALA A 14 -8.12 -0.75 14.60
C ALA A 14 -6.88 -1.47 14.04
N GLY A 15 -6.36 -2.47 14.78
CA GLY A 15 -5.21 -3.27 14.35
C GLY A 15 -5.47 -4.16 13.12
N GLY A 16 -4.46 -4.91 12.70
CA GLY A 16 -4.51 -5.84 11.58
C GLY A 16 -3.38 -5.61 10.58
N SER A 17 -2.97 -6.68 9.91
CA SER A 17 -1.90 -6.63 8.90
C SER A 17 -2.26 -5.73 7.73
N LEU A 18 -3.52 -5.70 7.30
CA LEU A 18 -3.98 -4.82 6.23
C LEU A 18 -3.96 -3.34 6.62
N MET A 19 -4.29 -3.02 7.88
CA MET A 19 -4.24 -1.64 8.40
C MET A 19 -2.81 -1.12 8.52
N ASP A 20 -1.87 -1.95 8.97
CA ASP A 20 -0.50 -1.52 9.27
C ASP A 20 0.44 -1.62 8.06
N VAL A 21 0.66 -2.82 7.52
CA VAL A 21 1.64 -3.05 6.43
C VAL A 21 0.98 -3.18 5.06
N GLY A 22 -0.23 -3.73 5.00
CA GLY A 22 -0.99 -3.87 3.75
C GLY A 22 -1.52 -2.55 3.20
N CYS A 23 -1.60 -1.50 4.02
CA CYS A 23 -2.07 -0.20 3.58
C CYS A 23 -1.13 0.44 2.55
N TYR A 24 0.18 0.24 2.70
CA TYR A 24 1.19 0.72 1.75
C TYR A 24 1.08 0.04 0.39
N SER A 25 0.87 -1.28 0.38
CA SER A 25 0.72 -2.03 -0.86
C SER A 25 -0.60 -1.69 -1.56
N LEU A 26 -1.71 -1.53 -0.82
CA LEU A 26 -2.97 -1.01 -1.38
C LEU A 26 -2.84 0.42 -1.93
N HIS A 27 -2.19 1.32 -1.18
CA HIS A 27 -2.00 2.71 -1.61
C HIS A 27 -1.15 2.79 -2.88
N SER A 28 -0.08 1.99 -2.97
CA SER A 28 0.75 1.88 -4.17
C SER A 28 -0.09 1.45 -5.39
N GLN A 29 -0.96 0.44 -5.24
CA GLN A 29 -1.86 0.03 -6.33
C GLN A 29 -2.85 1.13 -6.70
N ARG A 30 -3.45 1.84 -5.72
CA ARG A 30 -4.35 2.97 -5.99
C ARG A 30 -3.66 4.07 -6.79
N MET A 31 -2.45 4.46 -6.39
CA MET A 31 -1.68 5.50 -7.06
C MET A 31 -1.33 5.13 -8.51
N ILE A 32 -0.94 3.88 -8.75
CA ILE A 32 -0.66 3.37 -10.11
C ILE A 32 -1.94 3.31 -10.94
N CYS A 33 -3.02 2.76 -10.37
CA CYS A 33 -4.33 2.68 -11.01
C CYS A 33 -4.80 4.07 -11.45
N ASN A 34 -4.75 5.05 -10.55
CA ASN A 34 -5.13 6.43 -10.83
C ASN A 34 -4.29 7.02 -11.96
N LEU A 35 -2.97 6.83 -11.91
CA LEU A 35 -2.06 7.33 -12.94
C LEU A 35 -2.37 6.78 -14.34
N ILE A 36 -2.72 5.49 -14.47
CA ILE A 36 -2.87 4.84 -15.78
C ILE A 36 -4.32 4.71 -16.26
N THR A 37 -5.30 4.94 -15.39
CA THR A 37 -6.74 4.80 -15.72
C THR A 37 -7.57 6.04 -15.40
N GLY A 38 -7.06 6.95 -14.56
CA GLY A 38 -7.85 8.07 -14.01
C GLY A 38 -8.89 7.66 -12.97
N GLY A 39 -8.95 6.38 -12.57
CA GLY A 39 -9.93 5.83 -11.63
C GLY A 39 -9.31 5.16 -10.41
N GLU A 40 -10.16 4.48 -9.65
CA GLU A 40 -9.79 3.68 -8.47
C GLU A 40 -9.90 2.18 -8.78
N PRO A 41 -9.08 1.32 -8.15
CA PRO A 41 -9.22 -0.12 -8.25
C PRO A 41 -10.41 -0.63 -7.40
N THR A 42 -10.97 -1.78 -7.79
CA THR A 42 -11.97 -2.50 -7.00
C THR A 42 -11.41 -3.82 -6.47
N VAL A 43 -11.86 -4.26 -5.30
CA VAL A 43 -11.51 -5.59 -4.76
C VAL A 43 -12.18 -6.69 -5.57
N LEU A 44 -11.38 -7.62 -6.07
CA LEU A 44 -11.86 -8.81 -6.79
C LEU A 44 -12.03 -10.00 -5.86
N SER A 45 -11.01 -10.25 -5.03
CA SER A 45 -11.01 -11.32 -4.04
C SER A 45 -9.94 -11.07 -2.98
N THR A 46 -10.08 -11.74 -1.84
CA THR A 46 -9.11 -11.71 -0.74
C THR A 46 -8.68 -13.11 -0.32
N GLU A 47 -7.45 -13.21 0.15
CA GLU A 47 -6.94 -14.37 0.89
C GLU A 47 -6.56 -13.89 2.28
N VAL A 48 -7.31 -14.34 3.29
CA VAL A 48 -7.08 -13.99 4.69
C VAL A 48 -6.72 -15.26 5.46
N ASN A 49 -5.80 -15.14 6.40
CA ASN A 49 -5.52 -16.25 7.31
C ASN A 49 -6.68 -16.42 8.33
N ALA A 50 -6.62 -17.44 9.18
CA ALA A 50 -7.62 -17.68 10.21
C ALA A 50 -7.54 -16.58 11.30
N ALA A 51 -8.15 -15.43 11.02
CA ALA A 51 -8.21 -14.29 11.91
C ALA A 51 -8.75 -14.72 13.28
N LYS A 52 -8.02 -14.40 14.34
CA LYS A 52 -8.46 -14.62 15.72
C LYS A 52 -8.96 -13.29 16.27
N ASN A 53 -10.15 -13.30 16.88
CA ASN A 53 -10.77 -12.09 17.43
C ASN A 53 -10.90 -10.97 16.37
N ASP A 54 -11.29 -11.32 15.14
CA ASP A 54 -11.53 -10.41 14.03
C ASP A 54 -10.29 -9.61 13.54
N ILE A 55 -9.09 -9.99 14.00
CA ILE A 55 -7.81 -9.44 13.58
C ILE A 55 -7.12 -10.35 12.57
N ASP A 56 -6.80 -9.79 11.41
CA ASP A 56 -5.95 -10.42 10.40
C ASP A 56 -4.46 -10.25 10.75
N THR A 57 -3.69 -11.33 10.67
CA THR A 57 -2.21 -11.25 10.67
C THR A 57 -1.64 -11.44 9.27
N LYS A 58 -2.47 -11.86 8.32
CA LYS A 58 -2.21 -11.85 6.89
C LYS A 58 -3.52 -11.63 6.12
N LEU A 59 -3.54 -10.64 5.24
CA LEU A 59 -4.63 -10.38 4.30
C LEU A 59 -4.05 -9.89 2.97
N ASN A 60 -4.22 -10.71 1.94
CA ASN A 60 -3.84 -10.40 0.56
C ASN A 60 -5.07 -10.02 -0.25
N VAL A 61 -4.92 -9.07 -1.17
CA VAL A 61 -6.02 -8.51 -1.96
C VAL A 61 -5.68 -8.60 -3.43
N GLN A 62 -6.54 -9.25 -4.21
CA GLN A 62 -6.56 -9.12 -5.66
C GLN A 62 -7.45 -7.95 -6.05
N LEU A 63 -6.94 -7.08 -6.90
CA LEU A 63 -7.60 -5.86 -7.35
C LEU A 63 -7.84 -5.91 -8.85
N GLN A 64 -8.87 -5.21 -9.29
CA GLN A 64 -9.20 -5.00 -10.70
C GLN A 64 -9.19 -3.50 -11.00
N TYR A 65 -8.39 -3.09 -11.97
CA TYR A 65 -8.35 -1.70 -12.44
C TYR A 65 -9.45 -1.46 -13.47
N PRO A 66 -9.90 -0.20 -13.67
CA PRO A 66 -10.94 0.15 -14.65
C PRO A 66 -10.62 -0.31 -16.08
N ASN A 67 -9.35 -0.36 -16.46
CA ASN A 67 -8.89 -0.78 -17.78
C ASN A 67 -8.69 -2.31 -17.94
N GLY A 68 -9.08 -3.11 -16.95
CA GLY A 68 -8.94 -4.57 -16.99
C GLY A 68 -7.62 -5.12 -16.42
N VAL A 69 -6.65 -4.28 -16.04
CA VAL A 69 -5.42 -4.74 -15.38
C VAL A 69 -5.72 -5.32 -14.00
N LYS A 70 -5.15 -6.49 -13.68
CA LYS A 70 -5.19 -7.08 -12.35
C LYS A 70 -3.98 -6.64 -11.55
N ALA A 71 -4.20 -6.37 -10.26
CA ALA A 71 -3.16 -6.02 -9.32
C ALA A 71 -3.26 -6.89 -8.07
N TYR A 72 -2.17 -6.95 -7.31
CA TYR A 72 -2.07 -7.74 -6.10
C TYR A 72 -1.39 -6.91 -5.01
N ALA A 73 -2.02 -6.86 -3.84
CA ALA A 73 -1.50 -6.21 -2.65
C ALA A 73 -1.39 -7.23 -1.52
N LYS A 74 -0.28 -7.18 -0.78
CA LYS A 74 0.05 -8.10 0.31
C LYS A 74 0.16 -7.33 1.62
N GLY A 75 -0.59 -7.75 2.64
CA GLY A 75 -0.40 -7.38 4.03
C GLY A 75 -0.13 -8.65 4.84
N ASP A 76 1.03 -8.76 5.47
CA ASP A 76 1.49 -10.04 6.02
C ASP A 76 2.53 -9.86 7.13
N PHE A 77 2.13 -10.15 8.36
CA PHE A 77 3.01 -10.17 9.53
C PHE A 77 3.75 -11.51 9.73
N GLU A 78 3.34 -12.55 9.01
CA GLU A 78 3.86 -13.92 9.12
C GLU A 78 5.08 -14.13 8.23
N SER A 79 5.37 -13.20 7.32
CA SER A 79 6.58 -13.23 6.50
C SER A 79 7.85 -13.28 7.37
N PRO A 80 8.84 -14.14 7.04
CA PRO A 80 10.02 -14.39 7.87
C PRO A 80 11.03 -13.23 7.86
N ALA A 81 10.93 -12.33 6.88
CA ALA A 81 11.75 -11.15 6.74
C ALA A 81 10.90 -10.00 6.19
N PHE A 82 11.37 -8.77 6.42
CA PHE A 82 10.80 -7.59 5.78
C PHE A 82 11.09 -7.63 4.28
N ASP A 83 10.04 -7.54 3.47
CA ASP A 83 10.11 -7.47 2.02
C ASP A 83 8.96 -6.60 1.50
N ALA A 84 9.27 -5.57 0.72
CA ALA A 84 8.30 -4.58 0.25
C ALA A 84 8.51 -4.16 -1.22
N PRO A 85 8.64 -5.12 -2.16
CA PRO A 85 8.90 -4.81 -3.55
C PRO A 85 7.63 -4.32 -4.24
N LEU A 86 7.82 -3.53 -5.29
CA LEU A 86 6.78 -3.14 -6.21
C LEU A 86 7.23 -3.49 -7.63
N THR A 87 6.44 -4.33 -8.30
CA THR A 87 6.69 -4.72 -9.68
C THR A 87 5.50 -4.35 -10.54
N ILE A 88 5.76 -3.65 -11.65
CA ILE A 88 4.76 -3.29 -12.65
C ILE A 88 5.20 -3.93 -13.96
N THR A 89 4.33 -4.74 -14.57
CA THR A 89 4.60 -5.38 -15.86
C THR A 89 3.66 -4.82 -16.92
N GLY A 90 4.24 -4.29 -17.99
CA GLY A 90 3.54 -3.83 -19.18
C GLY A 90 3.89 -4.68 -20.39
N THR A 91 3.31 -4.35 -21.54
CA THR A 91 3.49 -5.11 -22.80
C THR A 91 4.90 -5.02 -23.39
N LYS A 92 5.69 -4.01 -22.99
CA LYS A 92 7.05 -3.77 -23.51
C LYS A 92 8.16 -4.10 -22.51
N GLY A 93 7.79 -4.47 -21.27
CA GLY A 93 8.77 -4.60 -20.21
C GLY A 93 8.19 -4.44 -18.81
N SER A 94 9.07 -4.21 -17.84
CA SER A 94 8.72 -4.11 -16.43
C SER A 94 9.51 -3.01 -15.71
N VAL A 95 8.94 -2.56 -14.60
CA VAL A 95 9.58 -1.72 -13.60
C VAL A 95 9.58 -2.48 -12.29
N HIS A 96 10.71 -2.54 -11.62
CA HIS A 96 10.88 -3.17 -10.31
C HIS A 96 11.55 -2.21 -9.34
N VAL A 97 10.89 -1.97 -8.22
CA VAL A 97 11.40 -1.22 -7.08
C VAL A 97 11.60 -2.22 -5.94
N PRO A 98 12.84 -2.47 -5.48
CA PRO A 98 13.10 -3.47 -4.44
C PRO A 98 12.43 -3.14 -3.11
N ASN A 99 12.31 -1.85 -2.78
CA ASN A 99 11.65 -1.38 -1.57
C ASN A 99 10.86 -0.11 -1.83
N CYS A 100 9.54 -0.25 -1.99
CA CYS A 100 8.66 0.90 -2.27
C CYS A 100 8.23 1.67 -1.01
N VAL A 101 8.43 1.11 0.19
CA VAL A 101 7.99 1.72 1.45
C VAL A 101 9.11 2.54 2.09
N VAL A 102 10.34 2.06 2.00
CA VAL A 102 11.53 2.70 2.56
C VAL A 102 12.61 2.85 1.47
N SER A 103 12.28 3.61 0.42
CA SER A 103 13.13 3.79 -0.76
C SER A 103 14.52 4.39 -0.44
N GLY A 104 14.70 5.03 0.72
CA GLY A 104 16.02 5.51 1.15
C GLY A 104 17.02 4.40 1.50
N TRP A 105 16.55 3.17 1.77
CA TRP A 105 17.43 2.01 2.01
C TRP A 105 17.91 1.36 0.71
N ASP A 106 17.10 1.46 -0.35
CA ASP A 106 17.41 0.98 -1.68
C ASP A 106 16.68 1.87 -2.70
N ASP A 107 17.40 2.81 -3.29
CA ASP A 107 16.85 3.86 -4.16
C ASP A 107 16.74 3.43 -5.63
N ARG A 108 16.93 2.14 -5.89
CA ARG A 108 16.92 1.59 -7.24
C ARG A 108 15.51 1.54 -7.81
N VAL A 109 15.40 2.01 -9.05
CA VAL A 109 14.29 1.70 -9.95
C VAL A 109 14.88 0.92 -11.13
N VAL A 110 14.62 -0.38 -11.17
CA VAL A 110 15.12 -1.27 -12.22
C VAL A 110 14.09 -1.34 -13.33
N ILE A 111 14.47 -0.90 -14.52
CA ILE A 111 13.60 -0.79 -15.69
C ILE A 111 14.12 -1.72 -16.75
N THR A 112 13.28 -2.68 -17.18
CA THR A 112 13.61 -3.60 -18.26
C THR A 112 12.68 -3.35 -19.43
N VAL A 113 13.22 -3.04 -20.61
CA VAL A 113 12.46 -2.83 -21.85
C VAL A 113 13.12 -3.64 -22.96
N ASN A 114 12.35 -4.48 -23.66
CA ASN A 114 12.86 -5.33 -24.76
C ASN A 114 14.17 -6.06 -24.39
N ALA A 115 14.20 -6.71 -23.21
CA ALA A 115 15.36 -7.41 -22.63
C ALA A 115 16.59 -6.55 -22.29
N THR A 116 16.51 -5.22 -22.43
CA THR A 116 17.55 -4.30 -21.97
C THR A 116 17.16 -3.73 -20.61
N ALA A 117 18.00 -3.97 -19.60
CA ALA A 117 17.81 -3.44 -18.26
C ALA A 117 18.64 -2.17 -18.05
N ARG A 118 18.05 -1.20 -17.36
CA ARG A 118 18.77 -0.08 -16.74
C ARG A 118 18.30 0.10 -15.30
N THR A 119 19.17 0.63 -14.47
CA THR A 119 18.85 0.97 -13.08
C THR A 119 19.00 2.47 -12.91
N GLU A 120 17.93 3.11 -12.44
CA GLU A 120 17.95 4.51 -12.02
C GLU A 120 18.11 4.57 -10.51
N HIS A 121 18.88 5.53 -10.02
CA HIS A 121 19.10 5.80 -8.59
C HIS A 121 18.50 7.17 -8.31
N LEU A 122 17.38 7.20 -7.58
CA LEU A 122 16.60 8.43 -7.35
C LEU A 122 16.98 9.17 -6.08
N GLY A 123 18.03 8.70 -5.39
CA GLY A 123 18.56 9.31 -4.19
C GLY A 123 18.08 8.62 -2.92
N THR A 124 18.93 8.67 -1.90
CA THR A 124 18.74 7.98 -0.63
C THR A 124 18.21 8.90 0.48
N LEU A 125 17.88 10.15 0.14
CA LEU A 125 17.26 11.06 1.11
C LEU A 125 15.94 10.47 1.59
N SER A 126 15.76 10.43 2.92
CA SER A 126 14.62 9.80 3.54
C SER A 126 13.29 10.30 2.97
N THR A 127 12.35 9.39 2.76
CA THR A 127 10.97 9.72 2.37
C THR A 127 10.32 10.63 3.41
N TYR A 128 10.67 10.48 4.69
CA TYR A 128 10.20 11.38 5.77
C TYR A 128 10.66 12.83 5.56
N THR A 129 11.88 13.05 5.06
CA THR A 129 12.36 14.40 4.74
C THR A 129 11.53 15.01 3.61
N HIS A 130 11.26 14.24 2.55
CA HIS A 130 10.41 14.70 1.45
C HIS A 130 8.97 14.98 1.90
N GLN A 131 8.41 14.14 2.78
CA GLN A 131 7.08 14.34 3.36
C GLN A 131 7.03 15.61 4.20
N LEU A 132 8.03 15.87 5.04
CA LEU A 132 8.09 17.07 5.86
C LEU A 132 8.23 18.34 5.01
N MET A 133 9.04 18.31 3.96
CA MET A 133 9.15 19.43 3.01
C MET A 133 7.82 19.68 2.30
N ALA A 134 7.14 18.63 1.84
CA ALA A 134 5.83 18.77 1.19
C ALA A 134 4.77 19.33 2.15
N PHE A 135 4.80 18.91 3.42
CA PHE A 135 3.93 19.46 4.45
C PHE A 135 4.21 20.95 4.72
N ALA A 136 5.48 21.32 4.92
CA ALA A 136 5.87 22.72 5.12
C ALA A 136 5.45 23.60 3.93
N ASP A 137 5.70 23.15 2.70
CA ASP A 137 5.27 23.82 1.48
C ASP A 137 3.74 23.97 1.40
N ALA A 138 2.98 22.98 1.86
CA ALA A 138 1.52 23.05 1.88
C ALA A 138 1.02 24.09 2.91
N VAL A 139 1.64 24.15 4.09
CA VAL A 139 1.27 25.09 5.17
C VAL A 139 1.67 26.52 4.82
N ASP A 140 2.92 26.73 4.41
CA ASP A 140 3.48 28.07 4.23
C ASP A 140 3.09 28.68 2.89
N LEU A 141 3.01 27.84 1.84
CA LEU A 141 2.86 28.30 0.45
C LEU A 141 1.54 27.85 -0.19
N GLY A 142 0.74 27.03 0.48
CA GLY A 142 -0.50 26.49 -0.08
C GLY A 142 -0.29 25.54 -1.26
N LYS A 143 0.89 24.91 -1.39
CA LYS A 143 1.16 23.99 -2.50
C LYS A 143 0.30 22.73 -2.39
N PRO A 144 -0.23 22.20 -3.51
CA PRO A 144 -0.93 20.93 -3.50
C PRO A 144 0.04 19.77 -3.24
N PHE A 145 -0.45 18.73 -2.59
CA PHE A 145 0.26 17.46 -2.39
C PHE A 145 -0.70 16.29 -2.63
N LYS A 146 -0.15 15.12 -2.97
CA LYS A 146 -0.97 14.00 -3.50
C LYS A 146 -1.77 13.25 -2.44
N THR A 147 -1.31 13.23 -1.19
CA THR A 147 -1.88 12.43 -0.09
C THR A 147 -2.79 13.28 0.81
N ASP A 148 -3.77 13.93 0.20
CA ASP A 148 -4.71 14.80 0.91
C ASP A 148 -5.83 14.00 1.63
N ALA A 149 -6.79 14.71 2.23
CA ALA A 149 -7.91 14.09 2.93
C ALA A 149 -8.82 13.24 2.02
N GLN A 150 -8.97 13.61 0.74
CA GLN A 150 -9.78 12.85 -0.21
C GLN A 150 -9.06 11.55 -0.62
N ASP A 151 -7.75 11.61 -0.81
CA ASP A 151 -6.94 10.41 -1.02
C ASP A 151 -7.00 9.47 0.18
N ALA A 152 -6.87 10.00 1.40
CA ALA A 152 -6.99 9.22 2.64
C ALA A 152 -8.38 8.58 2.78
N PHE A 153 -9.45 9.30 2.43
CA PHE A 153 -10.80 8.75 2.46
C PHE A 153 -10.95 7.56 1.50
N LYS A 154 -10.51 7.71 0.25
CA LYS A 154 -10.54 6.63 -0.75
C LYS A 154 -9.67 5.44 -0.36
N GLN A 155 -8.54 5.68 0.31
CA GLN A 155 -7.71 4.62 0.88
C GLN A 155 -8.51 3.78 1.88
N MET A 156 -9.20 4.44 2.81
CA MET A 156 -10.02 3.74 3.81
C MET A 156 -11.20 3.01 3.18
N GLN A 157 -11.86 3.59 2.16
CA GLN A 157 -12.91 2.89 1.42
C GLN A 157 -12.41 1.57 0.79
N LEU A 158 -11.19 1.55 0.25
CA LEU A 158 -10.62 0.34 -0.33
C LEU A 158 -10.24 -0.70 0.74
N ILE A 159 -9.70 -0.25 1.88
CA ILE A 159 -9.40 -1.12 3.03
C ILE A 159 -10.68 -1.76 3.57
N ASP A 160 -11.74 -0.97 3.77
CA ASP A 160 -13.04 -1.48 4.22
C ASP A 160 -13.62 -2.49 3.22
N ALA A 161 -13.54 -2.20 1.92
CA ALA A 161 -13.98 -3.13 0.88
C ALA A 161 -13.22 -4.47 0.92
N ALA A 162 -11.92 -4.45 1.22
CA ALA A 162 -11.12 -5.66 1.38
C ALA A 162 -11.52 -6.44 2.64
N TYR A 163 -11.76 -5.76 3.77
CA TYR A 163 -12.27 -6.43 4.97
C TYR A 163 -13.63 -7.09 4.74
N LEU A 164 -14.57 -6.38 4.13
CA LEU A 164 -15.89 -6.92 3.82
C LEU A 164 -15.82 -8.11 2.85
N ASN A 165 -14.94 -8.05 1.84
CA ASN A 165 -14.72 -9.17 0.92
C ASN A 165 -14.12 -10.39 1.61
N ALA A 166 -13.25 -10.18 2.61
CA ALA A 166 -12.65 -11.23 3.44
C ALA A 166 -13.61 -11.80 4.49
N GLY A 167 -14.82 -11.25 4.63
CA GLY A 167 -15.77 -11.64 5.68
C GLY A 167 -15.37 -11.16 7.08
N LEU A 168 -14.50 -10.15 7.17
CA LEU A 168 -14.09 -9.53 8.42
C LEU A 168 -14.89 -8.24 8.67
N PRO A 169 -15.10 -7.86 9.95
CA PRO A 169 -15.68 -6.56 10.27
C PRO A 169 -14.72 -5.42 9.93
N VAL A 170 -15.30 -4.31 9.48
CA VAL A 170 -14.59 -3.04 9.32
C VAL A 170 -14.05 -2.57 10.67
N ARG A 171 -12.97 -1.77 10.65
CA ARG A 171 -12.34 -1.30 11.88
C ARG A 171 -13.21 -0.28 12.62
N PRO A 172 -13.13 -0.26 13.97
CA PRO A 172 -14.00 0.60 14.76
C PRO A 172 -13.72 2.08 14.48
N VAL A 173 -14.78 2.88 14.51
CA VAL A 173 -14.67 4.34 14.53
C VAL A 173 -14.54 4.77 15.99
N PHE A 174 -13.43 5.42 16.33
CA PHE A 174 -13.29 6.04 17.64
C PHE A 174 -14.28 7.19 17.77
N LYS A 175 -15.13 7.14 18.80
CA LYS A 175 -15.83 8.34 19.27
C LYS A 175 -14.82 9.15 20.07
N ILE A 176 -14.20 10.12 19.39
CA ILE A 176 -13.37 11.15 20.03
C ILE A 176 -14.30 12.23 20.60
#